data_AF-A0A6L7TSA0-F1
#
_entry.id   AF-A0A6L7TSA0-F1
#
_cell.length_a   1.000
_cell.length_b   1.000
_cell.length_c   1.000
_cell.angle_alpha   90.00
_cell.angle_beta   90.00
_cell.angle_gamma   90.00
#
_symmetry.space_group_name_H-M   'P 1'
#
loop_
_entity.id
_entity.type
_entity.pdbx_description
1 polymer ?
#
loop_
_entity_poly.entity_id
_entity_poly.type
_entity_poly.pdbx_seq_one_letter_code
_entity_poly.pdbx_strand_id
1 'polypeptide(L)'
;MDDDGPGVGDGSGAREAGDQPLLDLLDALVNDRGPTGAAEALGVNYRTVSRCQRSRRVTQRMRQVLQEFRDAQDAGNDGPGAGVNHVVEDGAGESQHDLVAALERENRELRETVEAQAEELEALRRKVSESGQRHHQPDEDDAVDSCQSQSGEWRPPRRGHGSPDAGVVTLEEQPGEALAFGPAAPLVAEWRGVRSVGLVSGIRVDRAVSAVRRWELEVEMLRDFQLTLPPDTEPPDESRRKDQVRWREEALAEARRELGRAKRARLLRRILTLGLWRR
;
A
#
# COMPACT_ATOMS: atom_id res chain seq x y z
N MET A 1 -10.94 49.70 -35.01
CA MET A 1 -9.97 48.61 -34.78
C MET A 1 -10.44 48.01 -33.48
N ASP A 2 -11.43 47.13 -33.63
CA ASP A 2 -12.22 46.59 -32.55
C ASP A 2 -12.06 45.09 -32.69
N ASP A 3 -11.25 44.53 -31.80
CA ASP A 3 -10.85 43.14 -31.75
C ASP A 3 -11.92 42.41 -30.92
N ASP A 4 -12.92 41.86 -31.61
CA ASP A 4 -13.93 40.98 -31.05
C ASP A 4 -13.28 39.62 -30.71
N GLY A 5 -12.91 39.48 -29.44
CA GLY A 5 -12.43 38.22 -28.88
C GLY A 5 -13.52 37.14 -28.94
N PRO A 6 -13.24 35.93 -29.45
CA PRO A 6 -14.22 34.85 -29.49
C PRO A 6 -14.49 34.33 -28.07
N GLY A 7 -15.74 34.49 -27.64
CA GLY A 7 -16.26 33.89 -26.42
C GLY A 7 -16.10 32.38 -26.43
N VAL A 8 -15.23 31.87 -25.55
CA VAL A 8 -15.14 30.46 -25.21
C VAL A 8 -16.42 30.11 -24.45
N GLY A 9 -17.41 29.65 -25.21
CA GLY A 9 -18.65 29.08 -24.71
C GLY A 9 -18.33 27.88 -23.82
N ASP A 10 -18.70 28.02 -22.56
CA ASP A 10 -18.55 27.04 -21.50
C ASP A 10 -19.30 25.74 -21.84
N GLY A 11 -18.57 24.75 -22.36
CA GLY A 11 -19.06 23.40 -22.63
C GLY A 11 -19.38 22.57 -21.38
N SER A 12 -19.39 23.18 -20.18
CA SER A 12 -19.69 22.49 -18.92
C SER A 12 -21.19 22.18 -18.75
N GLY A 13 -22.10 22.97 -19.36
CA GLY A 13 -23.55 22.80 -19.16
C GLY A 13 -24.16 21.54 -19.80
N ALA A 14 -23.60 21.04 -20.90
CA ALA A 14 -24.14 19.85 -21.59
C ALA A 14 -23.77 18.52 -20.89
N ARG A 15 -22.66 18.50 -20.14
CA ARG A 15 -22.22 17.32 -19.37
C ARG A 15 -23.00 17.17 -18.05
N GLU A 16 -23.41 18.28 -17.45
CA GLU A 16 -24.18 18.26 -16.19
C GLU A 16 -25.61 17.73 -16.39
N ALA A 17 -26.23 17.94 -17.56
CA ALA A 17 -27.59 17.46 -17.85
C ALA A 17 -27.70 15.93 -17.94
N GLY A 18 -26.62 15.23 -18.34
CA GLY A 18 -26.59 13.76 -18.43
C GLY A 18 -26.30 13.04 -17.11
N ASP A 19 -25.79 13.75 -16.10
CA ASP A 19 -25.37 13.16 -14.83
C ASP A 19 -26.48 13.12 -13.78
N GLN A 20 -27.53 13.93 -13.94
CA GLN A 20 -28.68 13.96 -13.03
C GLN A 20 -29.36 12.59 -12.81
N PRO A 21 -29.73 11.81 -13.85
CA PRO A 21 -30.38 10.52 -13.64
C PRO A 21 -29.49 9.51 -12.90
N LEU A 22 -28.17 9.62 -13.03
CA LEU A 22 -27.22 8.77 -12.32
C LEU A 22 -27.08 9.17 -10.85
N LEU A 23 -27.17 10.47 -10.56
CA LEU A 23 -27.23 10.96 -9.18
C LEU A 23 -28.52 10.53 -8.49
N ASP A 24 -29.65 10.55 -9.19
CA ASP A 24 -30.94 10.10 -8.65
C ASP A 24 -30.91 8.59 -8.33
N LEU A 25 -30.31 7.78 -9.21
CA LEU A 25 -30.07 6.35 -8.97
C LEU A 25 -29.17 6.12 -7.75
N LEU A 26 -28.09 6.90 -7.62
CA LEU A 26 -27.19 6.82 -6.47
C LEU A 26 -27.92 7.18 -5.17
N ASP A 27 -28.75 8.23 -5.18
CA ASP A 27 -29.54 8.64 -4.01
C ASP A 27 -30.57 7.58 -3.64
N ALA A 28 -31.23 6.94 -4.61
CA ALA A 28 -32.14 5.83 -4.35
C ALA A 28 -31.42 4.64 -3.69
N LEU A 29 -30.25 4.25 -4.19
CA LEU A 29 -29.42 3.18 -3.61
C LEU A 29 -28.98 3.48 -2.18
N VAL A 30 -28.58 4.72 -1.93
CA VAL A 30 -28.16 5.15 -0.59
C VAL A 30 -29.34 5.22 0.37
N ASN A 31 -30.52 5.62 -0.10
CA ASN A 31 -31.74 5.63 0.72
C ASN A 31 -32.22 4.21 1.07
N ASP A 32 -32.09 3.25 0.15
CA ASP A 32 -32.49 1.85 0.35
C ASP A 32 -31.54 1.10 1.30
N ARG A 33 -30.22 1.19 1.07
CA ARG A 33 -29.22 0.31 1.73
C ARG A 33 -28.27 1.05 2.66
N GLY A 34 -28.41 2.36 2.78
CA GLY A 34 -27.41 3.21 3.39
C GLY A 34 -26.16 3.38 2.51
N PRO A 35 -25.30 4.35 2.86
CA PRO A 35 -24.16 4.71 2.02
C PRO A 35 -23.06 3.65 1.95
N THR A 36 -22.93 2.80 2.97
CA THR A 36 -22.01 1.65 2.95
C THR A 36 -22.54 0.52 2.07
N GLY A 37 -23.83 0.18 2.18
CA GLY A 37 -24.45 -0.85 1.35
C GLY A 37 -24.52 -0.47 -0.13
N ALA A 38 -24.75 0.80 -0.44
CA ALA A 38 -24.65 1.31 -1.81
C ALA A 38 -23.22 1.18 -2.37
N ALA A 39 -22.20 1.43 -1.56
CA ALA A 39 -20.81 1.31 -1.98
C ALA A 39 -20.42 -0.14 -2.28
N GLU A 40 -20.88 -1.08 -1.46
CA GLU A 40 -20.70 -2.52 -1.67
C GLU A 40 -21.42 -3.00 -2.94
N ALA A 41 -22.68 -2.62 -3.14
CA ALA A 41 -23.46 -2.98 -4.33
C ALA A 41 -22.83 -2.48 -5.64
N LEU A 42 -22.17 -1.31 -5.59
CA LEU A 42 -21.48 -0.71 -6.73
C LEU A 42 -20.01 -1.14 -6.85
N GLY A 43 -19.48 -1.95 -5.91
CA GLY A 43 -18.07 -2.35 -5.93
C GLY A 43 -17.07 -1.18 -5.78
N VAL A 44 -17.46 -0.11 -5.08
CA VAL A 44 -16.65 1.10 -4.91
C VAL A 44 -16.41 1.42 -3.43
N ASN A 45 -15.43 2.28 -3.15
CA ASN A 45 -15.18 2.74 -1.78
C ASN A 45 -16.30 3.67 -1.30
N TYR A 46 -16.78 3.47 -0.07
CA TYR A 46 -17.74 4.34 0.63
C TYR A 46 -17.41 5.84 0.53
N ARG A 47 -16.13 6.21 0.61
CA ARG A 47 -15.69 7.62 0.48
C ARG A 47 -16.00 8.20 -0.89
N THR A 48 -15.99 7.37 -1.93
CA THR A 48 -16.30 7.78 -3.30
C THR A 48 -17.79 8.07 -3.44
N VAL A 49 -18.66 7.22 -2.89
CA VAL A 49 -20.12 7.44 -2.82
C VAL A 49 -20.43 8.72 -2.03
N SER A 50 -19.86 8.84 -0.83
CA SER A 50 -20.02 10.03 0.03
C SER A 50 -19.57 11.32 -0.66
N ARG A 51 -18.48 11.27 -1.44
CA ARG A 51 -17.95 12.43 -2.17
C ARG A 51 -18.87 12.79 -3.34
N CYS A 52 -19.39 11.82 -4.09
CA CYS A 52 -20.31 12.07 -5.19
C CYS A 52 -21.63 12.70 -4.68
N GLN A 53 -22.18 12.20 -3.57
CA GLN A 53 -23.38 12.79 -2.96
C GLN A 53 -23.17 14.24 -2.51
N ARG A 54 -22.07 14.54 -1.83
CA ARG A 54 -21.78 15.90 -1.35
C ARG A 54 -21.48 16.89 -2.47
N SER A 55 -20.73 16.45 -3.47
CA SER A 55 -20.30 17.32 -4.58
C SER A 55 -21.32 17.42 -5.69
N ARG A 56 -22.36 16.56 -5.69
CA ARG A 56 -23.35 16.43 -6.78
C ARG A 56 -22.67 16.30 -8.14
N ARG A 57 -21.51 15.64 -8.19
CA ARG A 57 -20.70 15.43 -9.39
C ARG A 57 -20.31 13.97 -9.52
N VAL A 58 -20.59 13.40 -10.69
CA VAL A 58 -20.27 12.01 -11.01
C VAL A 58 -18.94 11.98 -11.75
N THR A 59 -17.93 11.30 -11.17
CA THR A 59 -16.66 11.08 -11.88
C THR A 59 -16.86 10.10 -13.04
N GLN A 60 -16.02 10.13 -14.07
CA GLN A 60 -16.14 9.22 -15.23
C GLN A 60 -16.20 7.73 -14.80
N ARG A 61 -15.40 7.34 -13.81
CA ARG A 61 -15.42 5.99 -13.25
C ARG A 61 -16.74 5.66 -12.55
N MET A 62 -17.28 6.60 -11.77
CA MET A 62 -18.58 6.41 -11.11
C MET A 62 -19.72 6.35 -12.13
N ARG A 63 -19.63 7.11 -13.22
CA ARG A 63 -20.58 7.08 -14.33
C ARG A 63 -20.65 5.69 -14.95
N GLN A 64 -19.49 5.10 -15.27
CA GLN A 64 -19.41 3.75 -15.83
C GLN A 64 -20.03 2.72 -14.88
N VAL A 65 -19.65 2.75 -13.60
CA VAL A 65 -20.17 1.78 -12.60
C VAL A 65 -21.68 1.90 -12.41
N LEU A 66 -22.22 3.12 -12.31
CA LEU A 66 -23.67 3.33 -12.18
C LEU A 66 -24.42 2.92 -13.45
N GLN A 67 -23.81 3.11 -14.62
CA GLN A 67 -24.37 2.68 -15.90
C GLN A 67 -24.42 1.16 -16.00
N GLU A 68 -23.31 0.47 -15.70
CA GLU A 68 -23.24 -0.99 -15.66
C GLU A 68 -24.24 -1.57 -14.66
N PHE A 69 -24.39 -0.93 -13.50
CA PHE A 69 -25.36 -1.33 -12.47
C PHE A 69 -26.82 -1.16 -12.96
N ARG A 70 -27.13 -0.05 -13.63
CA ARG A 70 -28.46 0.18 -14.23
C ARG A 70 -28.76 -0.86 -15.30
N ASP A 71 -27.82 -1.08 -16.21
CA ASP A 71 -27.99 -2.02 -17.32
C ASP A 71 -28.16 -3.47 -16.80
N ALA A 72 -27.50 -3.82 -15.69
CA ALA A 72 -27.70 -5.11 -15.00
C ALA A 72 -29.08 -5.24 -14.32
N GLN A 73 -29.63 -4.14 -13.78
CA GLN A 73 -30.99 -4.14 -13.23
C GLN A 73 -32.05 -4.24 -14.31
N ASP A 74 -31.88 -3.51 -15.41
CA ASP A 74 -32.80 -3.54 -16.55
C ASP A 74 -32.80 -4.93 -17.21
N ALA A 75 -31.62 -5.54 -17.39
CA ALA A 75 -31.49 -6.91 -17.88
C ALA A 75 -32.11 -7.97 -16.94
N GLY A 76 -32.16 -7.69 -15.64
CA GLY A 76 -32.83 -8.54 -14.65
C GLY A 76 -34.35 -8.40 -14.61
N ASN A 77 -34.90 -7.32 -15.17
CA ASN A 77 -36.33 -7.00 -15.12
C ASN A 77 -37.10 -7.41 -16.39
N ASP A 78 -36.39 -7.75 -17.48
CA ASP A 78 -36.98 -8.25 -18.74
C ASP A 78 -37.13 -9.80 -18.80
N GLY A 79 -36.86 -10.50 -17.69
CA GLY A 79 -37.06 -11.94 -17.57
C GLY A 79 -38.41 -12.29 -16.91
N PRO A 80 -39.30 -13.08 -17.55
CA PRO A 80 -40.51 -13.56 -16.89
C PRO A 80 -40.14 -14.67 -15.89
N GLY A 81 -40.10 -14.31 -14.61
CA GLY A 81 -40.31 -15.21 -13.48
C GLY A 81 -39.30 -16.36 -13.29
N ALA A 82 -38.32 -16.17 -12.40
CA ALA A 82 -37.77 -17.26 -11.60
C ALA A 82 -37.30 -16.70 -10.25
N GLY A 83 -38.09 -16.98 -9.22
CA GLY A 83 -37.83 -16.55 -7.86
C GLY A 83 -36.49 -17.05 -7.34
N VAL A 84 -35.72 -16.12 -6.79
CA VAL A 84 -34.62 -16.43 -5.86
C VAL A 84 -35.08 -15.93 -4.49
N ASN A 85 -35.95 -16.71 -3.87
CA ASN A 85 -36.20 -16.67 -2.44
C ASN A 85 -36.47 -18.11 -2.00
N HIS A 86 -35.84 -18.51 -0.90
CA HIS A 86 -35.83 -19.84 -0.27
C HIS A 86 -34.91 -20.90 -0.90
N VAL A 87 -33.73 -21.08 -0.29
CA VAL A 87 -33.12 -22.34 0.21
C VAL A 87 -31.71 -21.97 0.69
N VAL A 88 -31.55 -21.44 1.90
CA VAL A 88 -30.26 -21.37 2.62
C VAL A 88 -30.53 -21.33 4.14
N GLU A 89 -31.15 -22.36 4.72
CA GLU A 89 -31.18 -22.45 6.20
C GLU A 89 -30.82 -23.82 6.80
N ASP A 90 -30.81 -24.94 6.06
CA ASP A 90 -30.54 -26.25 6.69
C ASP A 90 -29.18 -26.90 6.39
N GLY A 91 -28.25 -26.20 5.72
CA GLY A 91 -26.89 -26.73 5.42
C GLY A 91 -25.71 -25.95 6.03
N ALA A 92 -25.98 -24.82 6.70
CA ALA A 92 -24.94 -23.85 7.08
C ALA A 92 -24.24 -24.17 8.43
N GLY A 93 -24.83 -25.00 9.29
CA GLY A 93 -24.31 -25.27 10.64
C GLY A 93 -23.06 -26.15 10.66
N GLU A 94 -23.08 -27.29 9.95
CA GLU A 94 -21.93 -28.21 9.90
C GLU A 94 -20.77 -27.62 9.09
N SER A 95 -21.06 -26.98 7.96
CA SER A 95 -20.02 -26.35 7.13
C SER A 95 -19.33 -25.15 7.82
N GLN A 96 -20.01 -24.43 8.72
CA GLN A 96 -19.38 -23.36 9.50
C GLN A 96 -18.51 -23.91 10.62
N HIS A 97 -18.94 -24.97 11.31
CA HIS A 97 -18.13 -25.60 12.34
C HIS A 97 -16.84 -26.21 11.78
N ASP A 98 -16.92 -26.86 10.62
CA ASP A 98 -15.75 -27.42 9.93
C ASP A 98 -14.80 -26.32 9.44
N LEU A 99 -15.33 -25.20 8.96
CA LEU A 99 -14.52 -24.04 8.56
C LEU A 99 -13.82 -23.40 9.76
N VAL A 100 -14.51 -23.25 10.89
CA VAL A 100 -13.92 -22.73 12.13
C VAL A 100 -12.81 -23.66 12.63
N ALA A 101 -13.04 -24.98 12.64
CA ALA A 101 -12.02 -25.95 13.04
C ALA A 101 -10.80 -25.95 12.10
N ALA A 102 -11.00 -25.77 10.79
CA ALA A 102 -9.92 -25.63 9.82
C ALA A 102 -9.09 -24.35 10.07
N LEU A 103 -9.76 -23.22 10.30
CA LEU A 103 -9.11 -21.94 10.61
C LEU A 103 -8.37 -21.94 11.95
N GLU A 104 -8.88 -22.66 12.95
CA GLU A 104 -8.19 -22.84 14.23
C GLU A 104 -6.93 -23.70 14.10
N ARG A 105 -6.97 -24.72 13.25
CA ARG A 105 -5.79 -25.56 12.93
C ARG A 105 -4.72 -24.75 12.21
N GLU A 106 -5.11 -24.00 11.19
CA GLU A 106 -4.20 -23.10 10.46
C GLU A 106 -3.62 -22.02 11.38
N ASN A 107 -4.43 -21.43 12.26
CA ASN A 107 -3.93 -20.47 13.26
C ASN A 107 -2.92 -21.08 14.23
N ARG A 108 -3.06 -22.36 14.57
CA ARG A 108 -2.12 -23.05 15.45
C ARG A 108 -0.78 -23.27 14.74
N GLU A 109 -0.81 -23.78 13.52
CA GLU A 109 0.40 -23.96 12.68
C GLU A 109 1.12 -22.63 12.43
N LEU A 110 0.37 -21.55 12.19
CA LEU A 110 0.93 -20.21 12.04
C LEU A 110 1.56 -19.68 13.34
N ARG A 111 1.03 -20.04 14.51
CA ARG A 111 1.66 -19.65 15.79
C ARG A 111 2.94 -20.42 16.05
N GLU A 112 2.94 -21.72 15.78
CA GLU A 112 4.12 -22.58 15.92
C GLU A 112 5.26 -22.12 14.99
N THR A 113 4.94 -21.79 13.74
CA THR A 113 5.95 -21.25 12.80
C THR A 113 6.49 -19.89 13.22
N VAL A 114 5.65 -19.00 13.76
CA VAL A 114 6.08 -17.70 14.29
C VAL A 114 6.96 -17.85 15.53
N GLU A 115 6.63 -18.77 16.43
CA GLU A 115 7.47 -19.08 17.61
C GLU A 115 8.82 -19.65 17.19
N ALA A 116 8.85 -20.61 16.27
CA ALA A 116 10.10 -21.16 15.73
C ALA A 116 10.99 -20.08 15.09
N GLN A 117 10.40 -19.17 14.31
CA GLN A 117 11.12 -18.04 13.72
C GLN A 117 11.61 -17.03 14.77
N ALA A 118 10.85 -16.82 15.85
CA ALA A 118 11.27 -15.96 16.95
C ALA A 118 12.49 -16.53 17.68
N GLU A 119 12.51 -17.84 17.94
CA GLU A 119 13.65 -18.53 18.53
C GLU A 119 14.89 -18.47 17.62
N GLU A 120 14.73 -18.64 16.31
CA GLU A 120 15.82 -18.52 15.34
C GLU A 120 16.42 -17.10 15.33
N LEU A 121 15.56 -16.07 15.37
CA LEU A 121 16.01 -14.68 15.45
C LEU A 121 16.73 -14.37 16.77
N GLU A 122 16.29 -14.93 17.90
CA GLU A 122 17.01 -14.79 19.17
C GLU A 122 18.37 -15.51 19.13
N ALA A 123 18.45 -16.69 18.53
CA ALA A 123 19.70 -17.41 18.34
C ALA A 123 20.69 -16.62 17.45
N LEU A 124 20.22 -16.04 16.35
CA LEU A 124 21.02 -15.17 15.48
C LEU A 124 21.46 -13.90 16.20
N ARG A 125 20.57 -13.27 16.97
CA ARG A 125 20.91 -12.09 17.78
C ARG A 125 22.00 -12.41 18.80
N ARG A 126 21.94 -13.57 19.44
CA ARG A 126 22.98 -14.04 20.38
C ARG A 126 24.33 -14.21 19.68
N LYS A 127 24.35 -14.87 18.52
CA LYS A 127 25.57 -15.02 17.70
C LYS A 127 26.17 -13.68 17.29
N VAL A 128 25.34 -12.70 16.91
CA VAL A 128 25.79 -11.34 16.57
C VAL A 128 26.35 -10.61 17.78
N SER A 129 25.72 -10.72 18.96
CA SER A 129 26.23 -10.16 20.21
C SER A 129 27.57 -10.77 20.63
N GLU A 130 27.74 -12.09 20.50
CA GLU A 130 29.00 -12.79 20.77
C GLU A 130 30.11 -12.39 19.79
N SER A 131 29.75 -12.10 18.53
CA SER A 131 30.69 -11.65 17.49
C SER A 131 31.11 -10.18 17.67
N GLY A 132 30.20 -9.33 18.15
CA GLY A 132 30.43 -7.89 18.35
C GLY A 132 31.37 -7.53 19.51
N GLN A 133 31.67 -8.45 20.41
CA GLN A 133 32.58 -8.21 21.54
C GLN A 133 34.08 -8.33 21.18
N ARG A 134 34.43 -8.69 19.94
CA ARG A 134 35.84 -8.84 19.53
C ARG A 134 36.49 -7.59 18.90
N HIS A 135 35.74 -6.51 18.72
CA HIS A 135 36.29 -5.26 18.16
C HIS A 135 35.78 -4.02 18.90
N HIS A 136 36.32 -3.75 20.09
CA HIS A 136 36.32 -2.41 20.64
C HIS A 136 37.62 -2.13 21.40
N GLN A 137 38.58 -1.57 20.67
CA GLN A 137 39.66 -0.78 21.24
C GLN A 137 39.35 0.66 20.80
N PRO A 138 38.93 1.56 21.72
CA PRO A 138 38.67 2.94 21.38
C PRO A 138 39.98 3.73 21.46
N ASP A 139 40.42 4.30 20.34
CA ASP A 139 41.30 5.46 20.36
C ASP A 139 40.43 6.71 20.46
N GLU A 140 40.76 7.52 21.46
CA GLU A 140 40.18 8.81 21.77
C GLU A 140 40.58 9.89 20.74
N ASP A 141 39.89 11.02 20.84
CA ASP A 141 40.13 12.32 20.17
C ASP A 141 39.31 12.57 18.88
N ASP A 142 38.20 13.30 19.00
CA ASP A 142 38.28 14.77 18.87
C ASP A 142 36.93 15.45 19.20
N ALA A 143 37.03 16.67 19.73
CA ALA A 143 35.95 17.46 20.30
C ALA A 143 35.20 18.35 19.28
N VAL A 144 34.12 18.98 19.80
CA VAL A 144 33.32 20.13 19.29
C VAL A 144 32.45 19.89 18.03
N ASP A 145 31.20 20.35 17.91
CA ASP A 145 30.55 21.56 18.40
C ASP A 145 29.00 21.40 18.39
N SER A 146 28.34 22.29 19.12
CA SER A 146 26.91 22.53 19.33
C SER A 146 25.95 22.27 18.15
N CYS A 147 24.72 21.80 18.45
CA CYS A 147 23.51 22.35 17.83
C CYS A 147 22.23 22.02 18.62
N GLN A 148 21.34 23.02 18.63
CA GLN A 148 20.17 23.17 19.47
C GLN A 148 19.01 22.23 19.11
N SER A 149 18.35 21.73 20.15
CA SER A 149 17.10 20.97 20.09
C SER A 149 15.94 21.87 19.63
N GLN A 150 15.55 21.76 18.37
CA GLN A 150 14.19 22.07 17.93
C GLN A 150 13.55 20.79 17.40
N SER A 151 12.40 20.47 17.98
CA SER A 151 11.46 19.41 17.59
C SER A 151 10.90 19.67 16.18
N GLY A 152 11.74 19.43 15.18
CA GLY A 152 11.39 19.43 13.77
C GLY A 152 11.04 18.02 13.31
N GLU A 153 9.88 17.91 12.68
CA GLU A 153 9.47 16.84 11.76
C GLU A 153 10.69 16.22 11.05
N TRP A 154 10.94 14.92 11.29
CA TRP A 154 12.10 14.22 10.74
C TRP A 154 12.06 14.29 9.21
N ARG A 155 12.91 15.15 8.64
CA ARG A 155 13.25 15.14 7.22
C ARG A 155 14.63 14.48 7.09
N PRO A 156 14.77 13.44 6.24
CA PRO A 156 16.07 12.81 6.03
C PRO A 156 17.09 13.84 5.52
N PRO A 157 18.37 13.70 5.92
CA PRO A 157 19.42 14.65 5.56
C PRO A 157 19.59 14.67 4.03
N ARG A 158 19.33 15.83 3.43
CA ARG A 158 19.59 16.10 2.01
C ARG A 158 21.10 16.22 1.80
N ARG A 159 21.81 15.11 1.67
CA ARG A 159 23.11 15.11 0.98
C ARG A 159 22.82 15.23 -0.52
N GLY A 160 23.43 16.22 -1.16
CA GLY A 160 23.26 16.51 -2.57
C GLY A 160 23.61 15.31 -3.46
N HIS A 161 22.93 15.25 -4.61
CA HIS A 161 23.02 14.26 -5.69
C HIS A 161 22.11 13.03 -5.54
N GLY A 162 20.89 13.20 -6.07
CA GLY A 162 19.90 12.15 -6.26
C GLY A 162 18.59 12.51 -5.59
N SER A 163 17.50 12.62 -6.36
CA SER A 163 16.16 12.65 -5.77
C SER A 163 16.03 11.45 -4.81
N PRO A 164 15.43 11.59 -3.61
CA PRO A 164 15.15 10.45 -2.73
C PRO A 164 14.29 9.37 -3.41
N ASP A 165 13.71 9.68 -4.57
CA ASP A 165 12.96 8.78 -5.44
C ASP A 165 13.76 8.14 -6.58
N ALA A 166 15.09 8.33 -6.65
CA ALA A 166 15.96 7.51 -7.49
C ALA A 166 16.03 6.07 -6.91
N GLY A 167 14.93 5.33 -7.01
CA GLY A 167 14.84 3.91 -6.71
C GLY A 167 15.62 3.11 -7.74
N VAL A 168 16.18 1.95 -7.36
CA VAL A 168 17.08 1.12 -8.21
C VAL A 168 16.45 0.77 -9.56
N VAL A 169 15.13 0.85 -9.62
CA VAL A 169 14.29 0.47 -10.73
C VAL A 169 13.36 1.64 -11.08
N THR A 170 13.15 1.84 -12.38
CA THR A 170 12.05 2.63 -12.94
C THR A 170 10.69 2.04 -12.53
N LEU A 171 9.71 2.92 -12.29
CA LEU A 171 8.35 2.50 -11.93
C LEU A 171 7.64 1.81 -13.09
N GLU A 172 7.79 2.35 -14.29
CA GLU A 172 7.21 1.83 -15.52
C GLU A 172 8.22 0.95 -16.23
N GLU A 173 7.76 -0.15 -16.81
CA GLU A 173 8.59 -1.04 -17.62
C GLU A 173 8.92 -0.37 -18.95
N GLN A 174 10.20 -0.25 -19.27
CA GLN A 174 10.68 0.26 -20.55
C GLN A 174 11.03 -0.90 -21.50
N PRO A 175 10.85 -0.72 -22.82
CA PRO A 175 11.22 -1.74 -23.79
C PRO A 175 12.73 -2.05 -23.70
N GLY A 176 13.06 -3.32 -23.52
CA GLY A 176 14.46 -3.79 -23.39
C GLY A 176 14.98 -3.91 -21.96
N GLU A 177 14.25 -3.45 -20.95
CA GLU A 177 14.65 -3.56 -19.54
C GLU A 177 14.78 -5.01 -19.06
N ALA A 178 13.91 -5.91 -19.51
CA ALA A 178 14.01 -7.32 -19.16
C ALA A 178 15.36 -7.95 -19.60
N LEU A 179 15.91 -7.49 -20.73
CA LEU A 179 17.24 -7.89 -21.18
C LEU A 179 18.35 -7.23 -20.35
N ALA A 180 18.18 -5.97 -19.96
CA ALA A 180 19.16 -5.23 -19.15
C ALA A 180 19.27 -5.76 -17.71
N PHE A 181 18.14 -6.13 -17.11
CA PHE A 181 18.10 -6.68 -15.75
C PHE A 181 18.47 -8.18 -15.71
N GLY A 182 18.34 -8.88 -16.83
CA GLY A 182 18.69 -10.30 -16.95
C GLY A 182 18.08 -11.15 -15.83
N PRO A 183 18.89 -11.85 -15.02
CA PRO A 183 18.38 -12.71 -13.95
C PRO A 183 17.70 -11.95 -12.79
N ALA A 184 17.89 -10.63 -12.68
CA ALA A 184 17.25 -9.80 -11.66
C ALA A 184 15.82 -9.37 -12.05
N ALA A 185 15.36 -9.64 -13.28
CA ALA A 185 14.04 -9.22 -13.76
C ALA A 185 12.85 -9.64 -12.85
N PRO A 186 12.83 -10.85 -12.24
CA PRO A 186 11.78 -11.21 -11.28
C PRO A 186 11.75 -10.31 -10.03
N LEU A 187 12.91 -9.93 -9.49
CA LEU A 187 13.01 -9.04 -8.32
C LEU A 187 12.52 -7.62 -8.65
N VAL A 188 12.84 -7.16 -9.86
CA VAL A 188 12.37 -5.88 -10.41
C VAL A 188 10.84 -5.86 -10.51
N ALA A 189 10.23 -6.93 -11.04
CA ALA A 189 8.78 -7.05 -11.15
C ALA A 189 8.12 -7.07 -9.76
N GLU A 190 8.67 -7.83 -8.81
CA GLU A 190 8.19 -7.85 -7.43
C GLU A 190 8.30 -6.46 -6.78
N TRP A 191 9.44 -5.78 -6.96
CA TRP A 191 9.65 -4.44 -6.41
C TRP A 191 8.62 -3.44 -6.92
N ARG A 192 8.28 -3.49 -8.22
CA ARG A 192 7.21 -2.66 -8.80
C ARG A 192 5.86 -2.98 -8.19
N GLY A 193 5.55 -4.27 -8.02
CA GLY A 193 4.35 -4.74 -7.34
C GLY A 193 4.23 -4.16 -5.93
N VAL A 194 5.27 -4.35 -5.10
CA VAL A 194 5.33 -3.87 -3.72
C VAL A 194 5.23 -2.34 -3.65
N ARG A 195 5.89 -1.62 -4.57
CA ARG A 195 5.83 -0.16 -4.62
C ARG A 195 4.43 0.34 -4.98
N SER A 196 3.74 -0.31 -5.91
CA SER A 196 2.37 0.05 -6.27
C SER A 196 1.39 -0.16 -5.09
N VAL A 197 1.49 -1.29 -4.39
CA VAL A 197 0.68 -1.59 -3.19
C VAL A 197 0.92 -0.58 -2.08
N GLY A 198 2.20 -0.24 -1.83
CA GLY A 198 2.58 0.72 -0.80
C GLY A 198 2.10 2.16 -1.08
N LEU A 199 1.86 2.52 -2.35
CA LEU A 199 1.29 3.81 -2.73
C LEU A 199 -0.23 3.87 -2.55
N VAL A 200 -0.92 2.74 -2.73
CA VAL A 200 -2.39 2.68 -2.66
C VAL A 200 -2.88 2.44 -1.23
N SER A 201 -2.09 1.76 -0.38
CA SER A 201 -2.54 1.44 0.98
C SER A 201 -2.62 2.66 1.90
N GLY A 202 -3.83 2.93 2.41
CA GLY A 202 -4.06 3.92 3.46
C GLY A 202 -3.75 3.40 4.88
N ILE A 203 -3.44 2.11 5.03
CA ILE A 203 -3.20 1.48 6.33
C ILE A 203 -1.70 1.62 6.65
N ARG A 204 -1.40 2.30 7.77
CA ARG A 204 -0.01 2.58 8.18
C ARG A 204 0.85 1.32 8.31
N VAL A 205 0.29 0.22 8.79
CA VAL A 205 1.00 -1.05 8.94
C VAL A 205 1.38 -1.62 7.57
N ASP A 206 0.43 -1.71 6.64
CA ASP A 206 0.65 -2.26 5.31
C ASP A 206 1.65 -1.40 4.51
N ARG A 207 1.60 -0.08 4.67
CA ARG A 207 2.59 0.83 4.11
C ARG A 207 3.99 0.56 4.65
N ALA A 208 4.11 0.32 5.96
CA ALA A 208 5.39 -0.01 6.58
C ALA A 208 5.90 -1.41 6.15
N VAL A 209 5.02 -2.40 6.00
CA VAL A 209 5.36 -3.72 5.45
C VAL A 209 5.87 -3.60 4.02
N SER A 210 5.14 -2.86 3.18
CA SER A 210 5.53 -2.62 1.78
C SER A 210 6.88 -1.88 1.70
N ALA A 211 7.11 -0.90 2.59
CA ALA A 211 8.39 -0.21 2.66
C ALA A 211 9.54 -1.15 3.01
N VAL A 212 9.37 -2.02 4.02
CA VAL A 212 10.39 -3.02 4.40
C VAL A 212 10.73 -3.92 3.22
N ARG A 213 9.73 -4.55 2.61
CA ARG A 213 9.96 -5.47 1.49
C ARG A 213 10.62 -4.77 0.30
N ARG A 214 10.22 -3.53 0.00
CA ARG A 214 10.84 -2.72 -1.06
C ARG A 214 12.33 -2.50 -0.81
N TRP A 215 12.74 -2.14 0.40
CA TRP A 215 14.16 -1.93 0.73
C TRP A 215 14.95 -3.25 0.72
N GLU A 216 14.35 -4.37 1.14
CA GLU A 216 14.99 -5.69 1.05
C GLU A 216 15.32 -6.05 -0.40
N LEU A 217 14.34 -5.89 -1.30
CA LEU A 217 14.52 -6.12 -2.73
C LEU A 217 15.60 -5.20 -3.33
N GLU A 218 15.67 -3.94 -2.92
CA GLU A 218 16.72 -3.03 -3.40
C GLU A 218 18.12 -3.43 -2.91
N VAL A 219 18.24 -3.87 -1.65
CA VAL A 219 19.52 -4.37 -1.13
C VAL A 219 19.94 -5.64 -1.88
N GLU A 220 19.02 -6.56 -2.13
CA GLU A 220 19.26 -7.80 -2.89
C GLU A 220 19.69 -7.50 -4.33
N MET A 221 18.97 -6.62 -5.02
CA MET A 221 19.31 -6.16 -6.38
C MET A 221 20.71 -5.51 -6.46
N LEU A 222 21.09 -4.70 -5.46
CA LEU A 222 22.40 -4.05 -5.43
C LEU A 222 23.55 -5.00 -5.08
N ARG A 223 23.33 -5.92 -4.13
CA ARG A 223 24.38 -6.83 -3.64
C ARG A 223 24.62 -8.00 -4.59
N ASP A 224 23.55 -8.65 -5.04
CA ASP A 224 23.65 -9.93 -5.75
C ASP A 224 23.72 -9.74 -7.27
N PHE A 225 23.03 -8.72 -7.79
CA PHE A 225 22.91 -8.46 -9.22
C PHE A 225 23.69 -7.22 -9.67
N GLN A 226 24.31 -6.50 -8.74
CA GLN A 226 25.09 -5.29 -9.00
C GLN A 226 24.34 -4.28 -9.89
N LEU A 227 23.02 -4.18 -9.72
CA LEU A 227 22.19 -3.28 -10.52
C LEU A 227 22.48 -1.83 -10.17
N THR A 228 22.49 -0.94 -11.18
CA THR A 228 22.93 0.45 -11.01
C THR A 228 21.91 1.41 -11.61
N LEU A 229 21.93 2.64 -11.10
CA LEU A 229 20.95 3.67 -11.42
C LEU A 229 21.55 4.82 -12.24
N PRO A 230 20.92 5.18 -13.37
CA PRO A 230 20.12 4.33 -14.27
C PRO A 230 20.92 3.16 -14.89
N PRO A 231 20.24 2.13 -15.46
CA PRO A 231 20.90 1.00 -16.12
C PRO A 231 21.81 1.42 -17.29
N ASP A 232 21.62 2.63 -17.80
CA ASP A 232 22.34 3.18 -18.96
C ASP A 232 23.55 4.05 -18.58
N THR A 233 23.78 4.28 -17.28
CA THR A 233 24.98 5.00 -16.82
C THR A 233 26.14 4.06 -16.59
N GLU A 234 27.37 4.56 -16.81
CA GLU A 234 28.62 3.86 -16.53
C GLU A 234 28.54 3.09 -15.19
N PRO A 235 29.08 1.86 -15.12
CA PRO A 235 29.08 1.09 -13.90
C PRO A 235 29.73 1.92 -12.79
N PRO A 236 29.03 2.18 -11.67
CA PRO A 236 29.54 3.00 -10.60
C PRO A 236 30.76 2.33 -10.00
N ASP A 237 31.71 3.17 -9.60
CA ASP A 237 32.86 2.76 -8.81
C ASP A 237 32.42 1.94 -7.58
N GLU A 238 33.22 0.94 -7.21
CA GLU A 238 32.92 -0.02 -6.14
C GLU A 238 32.63 0.70 -4.81
N SER A 239 33.33 1.80 -4.56
CA SER A 239 33.12 2.69 -3.40
C SER A 239 31.70 3.25 -3.37
N ARG A 240 31.22 3.77 -4.50
CA ARG A 240 29.86 4.33 -4.62
C ARG A 240 28.79 3.26 -4.44
N ARG A 241 29.04 2.05 -4.93
CA ARG A 241 28.15 0.90 -4.71
C ARG A 241 28.07 0.53 -3.22
N LYS A 242 29.21 0.45 -2.53
CA LYS A 242 29.26 0.18 -1.08
C LYS A 242 28.47 1.23 -0.28
N ASP A 243 28.61 2.51 -0.64
CA ASP A 243 27.85 3.58 -0.02
C ASP A 243 26.34 3.46 -0.26
N GLN A 244 25.92 3.11 -1.49
CA GLN A 244 24.51 2.89 -1.81
C GLN A 244 23.93 1.71 -1.03
N VAL A 245 24.65 0.59 -0.96
CA VAL A 245 24.24 -0.60 -0.20
C VAL A 245 24.10 -0.26 1.27
N ARG A 246 25.10 0.40 1.88
CA ARG A 246 25.05 0.84 3.28
C ARG A 246 23.85 1.76 3.53
N TRP A 247 23.60 2.73 2.66
CA TRP A 247 22.46 3.63 2.78
C TRP A 247 21.11 2.89 2.71
N ARG A 248 20.96 1.93 1.80
CA ARG A 248 19.74 1.11 1.70
C ARG A 248 19.54 0.22 2.93
N GLU A 249 20.61 -0.31 3.51
CA GLU A 249 20.55 -1.08 4.76
C GLU A 249 20.12 -0.24 5.96
N GLU A 250 20.65 0.99 6.07
CA GLU A 250 20.21 1.96 7.07
C GLU A 250 18.72 2.29 6.90
N ALA A 251 18.27 2.50 5.65
CA ALA A 251 16.87 2.74 5.32
C ALA A 251 15.97 1.54 5.67
N LEU A 252 16.44 0.31 5.39
CA LEU A 252 15.75 -0.93 5.78
C LEU A 252 15.62 -1.05 7.31
N ALA A 253 16.68 -0.73 8.05
CA ALA A 253 16.67 -0.75 9.50
C ALA A 253 15.66 0.26 10.09
N GLU A 254 15.56 1.47 9.52
CA GLU A 254 14.55 2.44 9.95
C GLU A 254 13.12 1.99 9.56
N ALA A 255 12.91 1.45 8.36
CA ALA A 255 11.61 0.93 7.93
C ALA A 255 11.11 -0.20 8.86
N ARG A 256 12.00 -1.08 9.31
CA ARG A 256 11.68 -2.14 10.29
C ARG A 256 11.29 -1.54 11.66
N ARG A 257 11.99 -0.49 12.11
CA ARG A 257 11.62 0.24 13.33
C ARG A 257 10.24 0.88 13.20
N GLU A 258 9.94 1.51 12.06
CA GLU A 258 8.63 2.09 11.78
C GLU A 258 7.51 1.04 11.78
N LEU A 259 7.74 -0.13 11.18
CA LEU A 259 6.79 -1.24 11.23
C LEU A 259 6.51 -1.66 12.68
N GLY A 260 7.56 -1.78 13.51
CA GLY A 260 7.41 -2.06 14.93
C GLY A 260 6.61 -0.99 15.68
N ARG A 261 6.81 0.29 15.37
CA ARG A 261 6.01 1.41 15.92
C ARG A 261 4.56 1.32 15.45
N ALA A 262 4.31 1.02 14.18
CA ALA A 262 2.97 0.92 13.60
C ALA A 262 2.17 -0.25 14.21
N LYS A 263 2.79 -1.42 14.38
CA LYS A 263 2.19 -2.58 15.05
C LYS A 263 1.83 -2.26 16.51
N ARG A 264 2.75 -1.65 17.27
CA ARG A 264 2.49 -1.22 18.67
C ARG A 264 1.35 -0.21 18.76
N ALA A 265 1.31 0.78 17.88
CA ALA A 265 0.23 1.76 17.83
C ALA A 265 -1.14 1.11 17.52
N ARG A 266 -1.18 0.13 16.62
CA ARG A 266 -2.39 -0.65 16.32
C ARG A 266 -2.87 -1.44 17.53
N LEU A 267 -1.94 -2.08 18.26
CA LEU A 267 -2.26 -2.82 19.49
C LEU A 267 -2.83 -1.89 20.57
N LEU A 268 -2.18 -0.75 20.83
CA LEU A 268 -2.66 0.24 21.81
C LEU A 268 -4.06 0.75 21.47
N ARG A 269 -4.32 1.05 20.19
CA ARG A 269 -5.67 1.44 19.73
C ARG A 269 -6.68 0.34 20.00
N ARG A 270 -6.34 -0.92 19.72
CA ARG A 270 -7.24 -2.07 19.95
C ARG A 270 -7.58 -2.21 21.44
N ILE A 271 -6.60 -2.07 22.33
CA ILE A 271 -6.80 -2.11 23.79
C ILE A 271 -7.73 -0.97 24.23
N LEU A 272 -7.47 0.25 23.77
CA LEU A 272 -8.30 1.42 24.10
C LEU A 272 -9.75 1.28 23.59
N THR A 273 -9.93 0.78 22.37
CA THR A 273 -11.28 0.59 21.79
C THR A 273 -12.06 -0.52 22.48
N LEU A 274 -11.39 -1.62 22.89
CA LEU A 274 -12.05 -2.72 23.60
C LEU A 274 -12.39 -2.35 25.06
N GLY A 275 -11.55 -1.53 25.71
CA GLY A 275 -11.83 -1.01 27.04
C GLY A 275 -13.02 -0.04 27.10
N LEU A 276 -13.32 0.64 25.99
CA LEU A 276 -14.43 1.59 25.89
C LEU A 276 -15.81 0.91 25.79
N TRP A 277 -15.87 -0.36 25.38
CA TRP A 277 -17.13 -1.11 25.19
C TRP A 277 -17.55 -1.93 26.42
N ARG A 278 -16.83 -1.82 27.53
CA ARG A 278 -17.06 -2.58 28.77
C ARG A 278 -17.64 -1.75 29.93
N ARG A 279 -18.21 -0.57 29.63
CA ARG A 279 -18.97 0.27 30.58
C ARG A 279 -20.31 0.63 29.96
#